data_AF-A0A2N1M5V5-F1
#
_entry.id   AF-A0A2N1M5V5-F1
#
_cell.length_a   1.000
_cell.length_b   1.000
_cell.length_c   1.000
_cell.angle_alpha   90.00
_cell.angle_beta   90.00
_cell.angle_gamma   90.00
#
_symmetry.space_group_name_H-M   'P 1'
#
loop_
_entity.id
_entity.type
_entity.pdbx_description
1 polymer ?
#
loop_
_entity_poly.entity_id
_entity_poly.type
_entity_poly.pdbx_seq_one_letter_code
_entity_poly.pdbx_strand_id
1 'polypeptide(L)'
;NILRIDSTLIKDETTQQQLRKHKLLVEFIKTHCQERAYSFQIKKCNQTFCEVCYRIRMPTDVFQNLYFLPNPIPLQEYIKCNSCRKTRCLYSNSRLTEQQKQDLKLVLQTYTYTCGSPIFPDDHNLAQEIFVRVQISCDSPIELLYYSSKKVGNIPICYWCGANSDFVIVPQNLQEKFKLIYPLCNICNESGKSFYKRLEKKVNRKKQKTNHVN
;
A
#
# COMPACT_ATOMS: atom_id res chain seq x y z
N ASN A 1 11.33 -23.31 2.07
CA ASN A 1 12.71 -22.84 2.24
C ASN A 1 13.19 -22.33 0.89
N ILE A 2 13.61 -21.06 0.81
CA ILE A 2 14.07 -20.41 -0.43
C ILE A 2 15.35 -21.05 -0.99
N LEU A 3 16.16 -21.70 -0.14
CA LEU A 3 17.35 -22.45 -0.54
C LEU A 3 17.01 -23.70 -1.39
N ARG A 4 15.74 -24.11 -1.46
CA ARG A 4 15.28 -25.15 -2.40
C ARG A 4 15.13 -24.62 -3.83
N ILE A 5 14.97 -23.31 -3.99
CA ILE A 5 14.90 -22.66 -5.30
C ILE A 5 16.31 -22.45 -5.83
N ASP A 6 17.20 -21.95 -4.98
CA ASP A 6 18.60 -21.78 -5.31
C ASP A 6 19.46 -21.97 -4.04
N SER A 7 20.24 -23.05 -4.00
CA SER A 7 21.08 -23.41 -2.86
C SER A 7 22.31 -22.51 -2.71
N THR A 8 22.61 -21.69 -3.71
CA THR A 8 23.77 -20.78 -3.70
C THR A 8 23.49 -19.46 -3.01
N LEU A 9 22.23 -19.20 -2.63
CA LEU A 9 21.83 -17.99 -1.92
C LEU A 9 22.44 -17.93 -0.51
N ILE A 10 22.98 -16.76 -0.16
CA ILE A 10 23.48 -16.47 1.18
C ILE A 10 22.63 -15.39 1.86
N LYS A 11 22.55 -15.44 3.19
CA LYS A 11 21.67 -14.56 3.99
C LYS A 11 22.01 -13.06 3.83
N ASP A 12 23.25 -12.75 3.51
CA ASP A 12 23.76 -11.37 3.44
C ASP A 12 23.51 -10.70 2.07
N GLU A 13 22.91 -11.43 1.12
CA GLU A 13 22.51 -10.89 -0.18
C GLU A 13 21.15 -10.20 -0.09
N THR A 14 21.17 -8.89 0.18
CA THR A 14 19.95 -8.11 0.42
C THR A 14 19.59 -7.16 -0.71
N THR A 15 20.40 -7.07 -1.78
CA THR A 15 20.16 -6.16 -2.91
C THR A 15 19.73 -6.89 -4.18
N GLN A 16 18.91 -6.24 -5.02
CA GLN A 16 18.52 -6.81 -6.33
C GLN A 16 19.75 -7.13 -7.20
N GLN A 17 20.82 -6.34 -7.14
CA GLN A 17 22.02 -6.58 -7.94
C GLN A 17 22.73 -7.88 -7.54
N GLN A 18 22.78 -8.18 -6.25
CA GLN A 18 23.31 -9.45 -5.75
C GLN A 18 22.40 -10.62 -6.18
N LEU A 19 21.10 -10.50 -5.91
CA LEU A 19 20.12 -11.56 -6.19
C LEU A 19 20.01 -11.90 -7.69
N ARG A 20 20.25 -10.93 -8.59
CA ARG A 20 20.26 -11.16 -10.05
C ARG A 20 21.37 -12.11 -10.53
N LYS A 21 22.38 -12.41 -9.71
CA LYS A 21 23.44 -13.37 -10.05
C LYS A 21 22.97 -14.82 -9.96
N HIS A 22 21.90 -15.08 -9.21
CA HIS A 22 21.34 -16.41 -8.96
C HIS A 22 20.33 -16.78 -10.05
N LYS A 23 20.80 -17.51 -11.06
CA LYS A 23 20.00 -17.82 -12.27
C LYS A 23 18.72 -18.59 -11.92
N LEU A 24 18.77 -19.56 -11.01
CA LEU A 24 17.61 -20.36 -10.62
C LEU A 24 16.57 -19.50 -9.89
N LEU A 25 17.03 -18.61 -9.00
CA LEU A 25 16.14 -17.64 -8.35
C LEU A 25 15.48 -16.70 -9.37
N VAL A 26 16.26 -16.16 -10.32
CA VAL A 26 15.71 -15.26 -11.36
C VAL A 26 14.68 -15.99 -12.23
N GLU A 27 14.93 -17.25 -12.60
CA GLU A 27 14.00 -18.07 -13.37
C GLU A 27 12.70 -18.35 -12.59
N PHE A 28 12.83 -18.69 -11.30
CA PHE A 28 11.67 -18.87 -10.42
C PHE A 28 10.82 -17.60 -10.31
N ILE A 29 11.46 -16.43 -10.16
CA ILE A 29 10.74 -15.14 -10.10
C ILE A 29 9.97 -14.90 -11.40
N LYS A 30 10.56 -15.21 -12.56
CA LYS A 30 9.90 -15.02 -13.87
C LYS A 30 8.71 -15.96 -14.09
N THR A 31 8.81 -17.20 -13.62
CA THR A 31 7.86 -18.27 -13.95
C THR A 31 6.75 -18.43 -12.91
N HIS A 32 7.04 -18.15 -11.64
CA HIS A 32 6.14 -18.42 -10.51
C HIS A 32 5.70 -17.15 -9.77
N CYS A 33 6.38 -16.03 -10.00
CA CYS A 33 6.12 -14.81 -9.27
C CYS A 33 5.61 -13.69 -10.17
N GLN A 34 4.92 -12.74 -9.56
CA GLN A 34 4.58 -11.48 -10.17
C GLN A 34 4.98 -10.34 -9.24
N GLU A 35 6.05 -9.63 -9.61
CA GLU A 35 6.46 -8.41 -8.95
C GLU A 35 5.63 -7.24 -9.50
N ARG A 36 4.94 -6.54 -8.61
CA ARG A 36 4.19 -5.33 -8.91
C ARG A 36 4.61 -4.23 -7.93
N ALA A 37 4.24 -2.99 -8.24
CA ALA A 37 4.61 -1.81 -7.44
C ALA A 37 4.23 -1.91 -5.94
N TYR A 38 3.15 -2.65 -5.62
CA TYR A 38 2.62 -2.76 -4.26
C TYR A 38 2.43 -4.20 -3.77
N SER A 39 2.80 -5.20 -4.58
CA SER A 39 2.62 -6.61 -4.22
C SER A 39 3.68 -7.48 -4.86
N PHE A 40 4.14 -8.48 -4.13
CA PHE A 40 4.87 -9.60 -4.69
C PHE A 40 4.00 -10.84 -4.53
N GLN A 41 3.56 -11.41 -5.64
CA GLN A 41 2.66 -12.56 -5.65
C GLN A 41 3.41 -13.79 -6.10
N ILE A 42 3.14 -14.94 -5.47
CA ILE A 42 3.72 -16.24 -5.84
C ILE A 42 2.57 -17.19 -6.13
N LYS A 43 2.56 -17.82 -7.30
CA LYS A 43 1.57 -18.80 -7.71
C LYS A 43 2.25 -20.11 -8.06
N LYS A 44 1.66 -21.24 -7.65
CA LYS A 44 2.10 -22.55 -8.11
C LYS A 44 1.79 -22.72 -9.60
N CYS A 45 2.60 -23.46 -10.36
CA CYS A 45 2.41 -23.62 -11.81
C CYS A 45 1.61 -24.88 -12.21
N ASN A 46 1.30 -25.79 -11.26
CA ASN A 46 0.68 -27.10 -11.50
C ASN A 46 1.42 -28.01 -12.50
N GLN A 47 2.69 -27.75 -12.78
CA GLN A 47 3.50 -28.62 -13.62
C GLN A 47 4.00 -29.80 -12.79
N THR A 48 3.85 -31.02 -13.32
CA THR A 48 4.26 -32.27 -12.67
C THR A 48 5.76 -32.37 -12.42
N PHE A 49 6.56 -31.68 -13.24
CA PHE A 49 8.02 -31.63 -13.16
C PHE A 49 8.55 -30.42 -12.37
N CYS A 50 7.69 -29.59 -11.79
CA CYS A 50 8.17 -28.45 -11.01
C CYS A 50 8.62 -28.88 -9.62
N GLU A 51 9.93 -28.92 -9.41
CA GLU A 51 10.56 -29.32 -8.14
C GLU A 51 10.28 -28.34 -6.99
N VAL A 52 9.91 -27.10 -7.32
CA VAL A 52 9.57 -26.07 -6.34
C VAL A 52 8.11 -26.17 -5.90
N CYS A 53 7.21 -26.44 -6.84
CA CYS A 53 5.79 -26.53 -6.58
C CYS A 53 5.44 -27.92 -6.05
N TYR A 54 5.39 -28.07 -4.72
CA TYR A 54 4.77 -29.28 -4.14
C TYR A 54 3.37 -29.51 -4.68
N ARG A 55 2.96 -30.79 -4.68
CA ARG A 55 1.61 -31.25 -5.02
C ARG A 55 0.54 -30.29 -4.51
N ILE A 56 -0.39 -29.96 -5.40
CA ILE A 56 -1.54 -29.12 -5.09
C ILE A 56 -2.47 -29.89 -4.15
N ARG A 57 -2.82 -29.29 -3.02
CA ARG A 57 -3.64 -29.91 -1.95
C ARG A 57 -5.11 -29.51 -2.03
N MET A 58 -5.54 -28.95 -3.16
CA MET A 58 -6.90 -28.51 -3.42
C MET A 58 -7.40 -29.09 -4.75
N PRO A 59 -8.73 -29.13 -4.97
CA PRO A 59 -9.30 -29.58 -6.23
C PRO A 59 -8.73 -28.81 -7.44
N THR A 60 -8.49 -29.53 -8.53
CA THR A 60 -7.83 -28.99 -9.73
C THR A 60 -8.65 -27.88 -10.38
N ASP A 61 -9.98 -28.02 -10.39
CA ASP A 61 -10.94 -27.03 -10.89
C ASP A 61 -10.85 -25.71 -10.11
N VAL A 62 -10.80 -25.77 -8.77
CA VAL A 62 -10.60 -24.58 -7.94
C VAL A 62 -9.25 -23.93 -8.24
N PHE A 63 -8.20 -24.75 -8.36
CA PHE A 63 -6.85 -24.25 -8.63
C PHE A 63 -6.71 -23.58 -10.00
N GLN A 64 -7.33 -24.15 -11.03
CA GLN A 64 -7.30 -23.60 -12.40
C GLN A 64 -7.94 -22.22 -12.47
N ASN A 65 -8.92 -21.95 -11.62
CA ASN A 65 -9.58 -20.65 -11.50
C ASN A 65 -8.79 -19.62 -10.67
N LEU A 66 -7.69 -20.01 -10.03
CA LEU A 66 -6.82 -19.04 -9.36
C LEU A 66 -6.03 -18.27 -10.42
N TYR A 67 -6.02 -16.95 -10.31
CA TYR A 67 -5.21 -16.06 -11.15
C TYR A 67 -4.37 -15.13 -10.25
N PHE A 68 -3.35 -14.52 -10.84
CA PHE A 68 -2.65 -13.45 -10.13
C PHE A 68 -3.61 -12.29 -9.92
N LEU A 69 -3.68 -11.80 -8.69
CA LEU A 69 -4.55 -10.70 -8.34
C LEU A 69 -4.11 -9.44 -9.12
N PRO A 70 -5.07 -8.65 -9.64
CA PRO A 70 -4.75 -7.36 -10.24
C PRO A 70 -4.16 -6.41 -9.19
N ASN A 71 -3.51 -5.34 -9.65
CA ASN A 71 -3.12 -4.28 -8.72
C ASN A 71 -4.38 -3.55 -8.27
N PRO A 72 -4.54 -3.26 -6.97
CA PRO A 72 -5.56 -2.33 -6.54
C PRO A 72 -5.32 -0.98 -7.23
N ILE A 73 -6.35 -0.48 -7.90
CA ILE A 73 -6.39 0.87 -8.45
C ILE A 73 -6.99 1.76 -7.36
N PRO A 74 -6.25 2.74 -6.84
CA PRO A 74 -6.81 3.80 -6.03
C PRO A 74 -8.00 4.46 -6.70
N LEU A 75 -9.17 4.40 -6.08
CA LEU A 75 -10.28 5.24 -6.49
C LEU A 75 -10.06 6.64 -5.92
N GLN A 76 -10.45 7.65 -6.70
CA GLN A 76 -10.60 9.01 -6.18
C GLN A 76 -11.92 9.14 -5.40
N GLU A 77 -12.27 8.12 -4.61
CA GLU A 77 -13.47 8.08 -3.78
C GLU A 77 -13.13 7.59 -2.38
N TYR A 78 -13.93 8.02 -1.42
CA TYR A 78 -13.67 7.77 -0.01
C TYR A 78 -14.95 7.45 0.74
N ILE A 79 -14.81 6.70 1.83
CA ILE A 79 -15.89 6.43 2.78
C ILE A 79 -15.49 6.88 4.18
N LYS A 80 -16.43 7.40 4.97
CA LYS A 80 -16.17 7.78 6.36
C LYS A 80 -16.50 6.62 7.29
N CYS A 81 -15.56 6.30 8.18
CA CYS A 81 -15.82 5.37 9.27
C CYS A 81 -16.87 5.94 10.21
N ASN A 82 -17.89 5.15 10.55
CA ASN A 82 -18.95 5.53 11.46
C ASN A 82 -18.41 5.77 12.88
N SER A 83 -17.54 4.88 13.38
CA SER A 83 -17.03 4.93 14.75
C SER A 83 -16.01 6.06 14.99
N CYS A 84 -15.10 6.31 14.05
CA CYS A 84 -14.00 7.27 14.26
C CYS A 84 -14.01 8.47 13.32
N ARG A 85 -14.97 8.53 12.38
CA ARG A 85 -15.17 9.62 11.40
C ARG A 85 -14.03 9.85 10.41
N LYS A 86 -12.94 9.09 10.50
CA LYS A 86 -11.83 9.13 9.54
C LYS A 86 -12.30 8.71 8.14
N THR A 87 -11.82 9.46 7.16
CA THR A 87 -11.99 9.16 5.73
C THR A 87 -11.04 8.03 5.33
N ARG A 88 -11.55 6.99 4.68
CA ARG A 88 -10.80 5.82 4.19
C ARG A 88 -10.85 5.75 2.67
N CYS A 89 -9.73 5.35 2.06
CA CYS A 89 -9.58 5.25 0.63
C CYS A 89 -10.27 4.00 0.09
N LEU A 90 -10.99 4.15 -1.03
CA LEU A 90 -11.52 3.04 -1.78
C LEU A 90 -10.54 2.61 -2.87
N TYR A 91 -10.58 1.33 -3.20
CA TYR A 91 -9.78 0.71 -4.23
C TYR A 91 -10.68 -0.12 -5.13
N SER A 92 -10.24 -0.34 -6.36
CA SER A 92 -10.89 -1.28 -7.28
C SER A 92 -9.89 -2.20 -7.96
N ASN A 93 -10.35 -3.35 -8.44
CA ASN A 93 -9.52 -4.27 -9.23
C ASN A 93 -9.26 -3.74 -10.65
N SER A 94 -10.19 -2.94 -11.18
CA SER A 94 -10.15 -2.39 -12.53
C SER A 94 -10.76 -1.00 -12.59
N ARG A 95 -10.81 -0.39 -13.78
CA ARG A 95 -11.48 0.90 -13.97
C ARG A 95 -12.99 0.67 -13.92
N LEU A 96 -13.67 1.41 -13.06
CA LEU A 96 -15.12 1.30 -12.90
C LEU A 96 -15.88 1.74 -14.16
N THR A 97 -16.92 1.00 -14.50
CA THR A 97 -17.93 1.41 -15.49
C THR A 97 -18.79 2.56 -14.93
N GLU A 98 -19.51 3.28 -15.80
CA GLU A 98 -20.41 4.33 -15.34
C GLU A 98 -21.52 3.81 -14.43
N GLN A 99 -22.04 2.61 -14.70
CA GLN A 99 -23.03 1.96 -13.82
C GLN A 99 -22.43 1.68 -12.44
N GLN A 100 -21.23 1.09 -12.37
CA GLN A 100 -20.56 0.81 -11.10
C GLN A 100 -20.27 2.09 -10.30
N LYS A 101 -19.97 3.21 -10.98
CA LYS A 101 -19.80 4.51 -10.32
C LYS A 101 -21.11 5.03 -9.73
N GLN A 102 -22.24 4.82 -10.41
CA GLN A 102 -23.56 5.21 -9.90
C GLN A 102 -23.95 4.36 -8.68
N ASP A 103 -23.79 3.04 -8.79
CA ASP A 103 -24.05 2.09 -7.71
C ASP A 103 -23.18 2.39 -6.48
N LEU A 104 -21.90 2.70 -6.70
CA LEU A 104 -20.99 3.11 -5.63
C LEU A 104 -21.48 4.39 -4.92
N LYS A 105 -21.95 5.40 -5.66
CA LYS A 105 -22.48 6.63 -5.05
C LYS A 105 -23.69 6.34 -4.15
N LEU A 106 -24.58 5.46 -4.57
CA LEU A 106 -25.73 5.04 -3.77
C LEU A 106 -25.27 4.32 -2.49
N VAL A 107 -24.29 3.43 -2.60
CA VAL A 107 -23.74 2.69 -1.45
C VAL A 107 -23.10 3.64 -0.44
N LEU A 108 -22.32 4.61 -0.90
CA LEU A 108 -21.66 5.59 -0.02
C LEU A 108 -22.65 6.46 0.76
N GLN A 109 -23.91 6.54 0.33
CA GLN A 109 -24.98 7.26 1.02
C GLN A 109 -25.80 6.36 1.95
N THR A 110 -25.93 5.07 1.63
CA THR A 110 -26.85 4.15 2.32
C THR A 110 -26.15 3.23 3.32
N TYR A 111 -24.90 2.85 3.09
CA TYR A 111 -24.19 1.89 3.92
C TYR A 111 -23.39 2.58 5.03
N THR A 112 -23.42 1.95 6.20
CA THR A 112 -22.58 2.32 7.34
C THR A 112 -21.31 1.48 7.33
N TYR A 113 -20.16 2.15 7.30
CA TYR A 113 -18.85 1.50 7.30
C TYR A 113 -18.10 1.71 8.61
N THR A 114 -17.36 0.69 9.06
CA THR A 114 -16.43 0.78 10.19
C THR A 114 -15.06 0.26 9.79
N CYS A 115 -13.99 0.90 10.30
CA CYS A 115 -12.61 0.48 10.02
C CYS A 115 -12.42 -1.01 10.34
N GLY A 116 -11.85 -1.74 9.39
CA GLY A 116 -11.57 -3.16 9.54
C GLY A 116 -12.59 -4.07 8.86
N SER A 117 -13.78 -3.57 8.55
CA SER A 117 -14.84 -4.33 7.87
C SER A 117 -14.78 -4.15 6.35
N PRO A 118 -15.29 -5.10 5.57
CA PRO A 118 -15.66 -4.86 4.17
C PRO A 118 -16.64 -3.69 4.04
N ILE A 119 -16.63 -3.02 2.88
CA ILE A 119 -17.59 -1.94 2.56
C ILE A 119 -18.93 -2.50 2.06
N PHE A 120 -18.91 -3.69 1.46
CA PHE A 120 -20.09 -4.39 0.97
C PHE A 120 -20.31 -5.70 1.74
N PRO A 121 -21.56 -6.16 1.87
CA PRO A 121 -21.88 -7.56 2.12
C PRO A 121 -21.31 -8.50 1.05
N ASP A 122 -21.09 -9.76 1.39
CA ASP A 122 -20.45 -10.74 0.49
C ASP A 122 -21.27 -11.04 -0.79
N ASP A 123 -22.59 -10.86 -0.74
CA ASP A 123 -23.53 -11.10 -1.84
C ASP A 123 -23.71 -9.89 -2.77
N HIS A 124 -23.11 -8.74 -2.44
CA HIS A 124 -23.23 -7.53 -3.24
C HIS A 124 -22.41 -7.64 -4.54
N ASN A 125 -22.99 -7.25 -5.68
CA ASN A 125 -22.37 -7.33 -7.00
C ASN A 125 -20.99 -6.61 -7.09
N LEU A 126 -20.82 -5.50 -6.36
CA LEU A 126 -19.57 -4.74 -6.28
C LEU A 126 -18.53 -5.28 -5.30
N ALA A 127 -18.85 -6.26 -4.45
CA ALA A 127 -17.95 -6.74 -3.39
C ALA A 127 -16.64 -7.33 -3.94
N GLN A 128 -16.67 -7.90 -5.14
CA GLN A 128 -15.49 -8.42 -5.83
C GLN A 128 -14.70 -7.37 -6.60
N GLU A 129 -15.29 -6.21 -6.88
CA GLU A 129 -14.65 -5.18 -7.71
C GLU A 129 -14.11 -4.02 -6.87
N ILE A 130 -14.83 -3.57 -5.84
CA ILE A 130 -14.51 -2.40 -5.03
C ILE A 130 -14.33 -2.80 -3.57
N PHE A 131 -13.27 -2.28 -2.94
CA PHE A 131 -12.94 -2.63 -1.58
C PHE A 131 -12.23 -1.51 -0.83
N VAL A 132 -12.16 -1.70 0.48
CA VAL A 132 -11.41 -0.89 1.44
C VAL A 132 -10.28 -1.73 2.03
N ARG A 133 -9.29 -1.08 2.64
CA ARG A 133 -8.30 -1.82 3.43
C ARG A 133 -8.98 -2.39 4.68
N VAL A 134 -9.02 -3.72 4.80
CA VAL A 134 -9.58 -4.41 5.98
C VAL A 134 -8.57 -4.58 7.12
N GLN A 135 -7.28 -4.56 6.82
CA GLN A 135 -6.23 -4.51 7.85
C GLN A 135 -6.00 -3.05 8.30
N ILE A 136 -7.03 -2.43 8.86
CA ILE A 136 -7.01 -1.06 9.37
C ILE A 136 -7.93 -0.94 10.60
N SER A 137 -7.52 -0.15 11.58
CA SER A 137 -8.32 0.12 12.79
C SER A 137 -8.70 1.59 12.89
N CYS A 138 -9.56 1.93 13.85
CA CYS A 138 -9.91 3.31 14.15
C CYS A 138 -8.71 4.14 14.65
N ASP A 139 -7.68 3.50 15.21
CA ASP A 139 -6.44 4.15 15.65
C ASP A 139 -5.43 4.35 14.53
N SER A 140 -5.64 3.69 13.38
CA SER A 140 -4.79 3.84 12.22
C SER A 140 -4.92 5.26 11.65
N PRO A 141 -3.80 5.92 11.26
CA PRO A 141 -3.83 7.23 10.64
C PRO A 141 -4.53 7.20 9.27
N ILE A 142 -4.78 8.37 8.70
CA ILE A 142 -5.27 8.54 7.34
C ILE A 142 -4.27 7.91 6.35
N GLU A 143 -4.78 7.17 5.38
CA GLU A 143 -3.94 6.55 4.35
C GLU A 143 -3.16 7.62 3.56
N LEU A 144 -1.87 7.35 3.31
CA LEU A 144 -1.01 8.25 2.54
C LEU A 144 -1.56 8.52 1.13
N LEU A 145 -2.34 7.57 0.60
CA LEU A 145 -2.99 7.68 -0.68
C LEU A 145 -3.92 8.91 -0.77
N TYR A 146 -4.62 9.26 0.32
CA TYR A 146 -5.48 10.44 0.39
C TYR A 146 -4.71 11.70 -0.04
N TYR A 147 -3.48 11.87 0.48
CA TYR A 147 -2.64 13.03 0.23
C TYR A 147 -1.99 13.04 -1.16
N SER A 148 -1.73 11.86 -1.72
CA SER A 148 -1.20 11.75 -3.10
C SER A 148 -2.30 11.77 -4.17
N SER A 149 -3.56 11.59 -3.77
CA SER A 149 -4.71 11.61 -4.66
C SER A 149 -4.91 13.01 -5.21
N LYS A 150 -4.99 13.12 -6.55
CA LYS A 150 -5.28 14.37 -7.25
C LYS A 150 -6.78 14.62 -7.40
N LYS A 151 -7.62 14.08 -6.49
CA LYS A 151 -9.07 14.30 -6.52
C LYS A 151 -9.35 15.79 -6.35
N VAL A 152 -10.12 16.35 -7.27
CA VAL A 152 -10.59 17.74 -7.18
C VAL A 152 -11.41 17.92 -5.90
N GLY A 153 -11.12 18.98 -5.14
CA GLY A 153 -11.77 19.25 -3.85
C GLY A 153 -11.17 18.51 -2.66
N ASN A 154 -10.08 17.75 -2.82
CA ASN A 154 -9.31 17.28 -1.67
C ASN A 154 -8.78 18.48 -0.88
N ILE A 155 -9.00 18.46 0.44
CA ILE A 155 -8.53 19.47 1.38
C ILE A 155 -7.43 18.87 2.27
N PRO A 156 -6.53 19.69 2.84
CA PRO A 156 -5.62 19.19 3.85
C PRO A 156 -6.40 18.68 5.06
N ILE A 157 -6.03 17.50 5.57
CA ILE A 157 -6.54 16.95 6.82
C ILE A 157 -5.39 16.40 7.66
N CYS A 158 -5.56 16.42 8.98
CA CYS A 158 -4.61 15.91 9.95
C CYS A 158 -4.34 14.42 9.67
N TYR A 159 -3.07 14.06 9.59
CA TYR A 159 -2.61 12.69 9.34
C TYR A 159 -3.17 11.68 10.33
N TRP A 160 -3.30 12.07 11.60
CA TRP A 160 -3.69 11.15 12.66
C TRP A 160 -5.19 11.01 12.81
N CYS A 161 -5.94 12.11 12.76
CA CYS A 161 -7.37 12.10 13.08
C CYS A 161 -8.30 12.45 11.91
N GLY A 162 -7.79 13.03 10.82
CA GLY A 162 -8.59 13.50 9.69
C GLY A 162 -9.31 14.84 9.91
N ALA A 163 -9.04 15.57 11.00
CA ALA A 163 -9.54 16.94 11.19
C ALA A 163 -9.00 17.87 10.09
N ASN A 164 -9.83 18.78 9.59
CA ASN A 164 -9.51 19.67 8.47
C ASN A 164 -9.17 21.11 8.91
N SER A 165 -9.01 21.35 10.21
CA SER A 165 -8.75 22.65 10.81
C SER A 165 -7.67 22.55 11.89
N ASP A 166 -7.30 23.71 12.45
CA ASP A 166 -6.47 23.86 13.65
C ASP A 166 -5.10 23.18 13.52
N PHE A 167 -4.47 23.39 12.37
CA PHE A 167 -3.17 22.82 12.07
C PHE A 167 -2.04 23.50 12.83
N VAL A 168 -1.11 22.69 13.32
CA VAL A 168 0.16 23.14 13.88
C VAL A 168 1.04 23.66 12.74
N ILE A 169 1.65 24.82 12.95
CA ILE A 169 2.64 25.38 12.02
C ILE A 169 3.84 24.44 11.95
N VAL A 170 4.22 24.04 10.73
CA VAL A 170 5.35 23.13 10.52
C VAL A 170 6.66 23.86 10.84
N PRO A 171 7.48 23.37 11.80
CA PRO A 171 8.78 23.96 12.11
C PRO A 171 9.73 23.99 10.90
N GLN A 172 10.47 25.08 10.73
CA GLN A 172 11.36 25.31 9.58
C GLN A 172 12.39 24.19 9.40
N ASN A 173 12.99 23.70 10.49
CA ASN A 173 13.97 22.61 10.45
C ASN A 173 13.39 21.32 9.82
N LEU A 174 12.09 21.06 9.98
CA LEU A 174 11.44 19.92 9.34
C LEU A 174 11.25 20.18 7.84
N GLN A 175 10.81 21.39 7.46
CA GLN A 175 10.63 21.78 6.05
C GLN A 175 11.93 21.70 5.25
N GLU A 176 13.04 22.07 5.88
CA GLU A 176 14.37 21.97 5.29
C GLU A 176 14.78 20.50 5.11
N LYS A 177 14.50 19.65 6.11
CA LYS A 177 14.98 18.27 6.16
C LYS A 177 14.14 17.27 5.35
N PHE A 178 12.83 17.47 5.22
CA PHE A 178 11.93 16.49 4.61
C PHE A 178 11.21 17.06 3.39
N LYS A 179 10.97 16.24 2.36
CA LYS A 179 10.18 16.64 1.19
C LYS A 179 8.67 16.51 1.43
N LEU A 180 8.26 15.57 2.28
CA LEU A 180 6.85 15.34 2.59
C LEU A 180 6.65 15.43 4.11
N ILE A 181 5.78 16.35 4.52
CA ILE A 181 5.36 16.56 5.90
C ILE A 181 3.84 16.63 5.87
N TYR A 182 3.20 15.73 6.62
CA TYR A 182 1.74 15.62 6.60
C TYR A 182 1.12 16.50 7.70
N PRO A 183 -0.06 17.11 7.46
CA PRO A 183 -0.68 18.01 8.43
C PRO A 183 -0.89 17.35 9.80
N LEU A 184 -0.74 18.14 10.86
CA LEU A 184 -0.98 17.76 12.24
C LEU A 184 -1.89 18.82 12.86
N CYS A 185 -2.98 18.44 13.50
CA CYS A 185 -3.81 19.38 14.27
C CYS A 185 -3.34 19.51 15.72
N ASN A 186 -3.70 20.62 16.38
CA ASN A 186 -3.32 20.89 17.77
C ASN A 186 -3.77 19.80 18.74
N ILE A 187 -5.00 19.29 18.61
CA ILE A 187 -5.53 18.19 19.45
C ILE A 187 -4.63 16.95 19.37
N CYS A 188 -4.19 16.57 18.17
CA CYS A 188 -3.27 15.45 18.01
C CYS A 188 -1.87 15.77 18.56
N ASN A 189 -1.41 17.01 18.43
CA ASN A 189 -0.12 17.43 18.97
C ASN A 189 -0.10 17.39 20.51
N GLU A 190 -1.16 17.90 21.15
CA GLU A 190 -1.33 17.89 22.61
C GLU A 190 -1.47 16.47 23.17
N SER A 191 -2.09 15.55 22.43
CA SER A 191 -2.11 14.12 22.76
C SER A 191 -0.80 13.38 22.47
N GLY A 192 0.29 14.10 22.18
CA GLY A 192 1.63 13.54 22.04
C GLY A 192 1.96 13.01 20.64
N LYS A 193 1.11 13.23 19.63
CA LYS A 193 1.47 12.91 18.23
C LYS A 193 2.39 13.96 17.66
N SER A 194 3.27 13.56 16.76
CA SER A 194 4.15 14.47 16.02
C SER A 194 3.86 14.44 14.51
N PHE A 195 4.43 15.38 13.77
CA PHE A 195 4.33 15.37 12.30
C PHE A 195 4.83 14.04 11.73
N TYR A 196 4.00 13.39 10.91
CA TYR A 196 4.46 12.29 10.08
C TYR A 196 5.23 12.84 8.87
N LYS A 197 6.36 12.21 8.55
CA LYS A 197 7.39 12.75 7.65
C LYS A 197 7.89 11.66 6.71
N ARG A 198 8.13 11.98 5.44
CA ARG A 198 8.74 11.07 4.47
C ARG A 198 9.73 11.81 3.57
N LEU A 199 10.58 11.02 2.92
CA LEU A 199 11.55 11.48 1.92
C LEU A 199 12.51 12.54 2.49
N GLU A 200 13.41 12.10 3.37
CA GLU A 200 14.50 12.94 3.87
C GLU A 200 15.36 13.46 2.70
N LYS A 201 15.67 14.76 2.71
CA LYS A 201 16.54 15.37 1.71
C LYS A 201 17.96 14.94 2.00
N LYS A 202 18.58 14.21 1.06
CA LYS A 202 19.99 13.86 1.15
C LYS A 202 20.82 15.14 1.01
N VAL A 203 21.56 15.48 2.06
CA VAL A 203 22.57 16.55 2.00
C VAL A 203 23.81 15.95 1.36
N ASN A 204 24.19 16.42 0.17
CA ASN A 204 25.48 16.08 -0.41
C ASN A 204 26.58 16.70 0.47
N ARG A 205 27.14 15.92 1.40
CA ARG A 205 28.43 16.27 2.00
C ARG A 205 29.48 16.19 0.89
N LYS A 206 29.79 17.32 0.25
CA LYS A 206 31.06 17.47 -0.46
C LYS A 206 32.15 17.13 0.56
N LYS A 207 32.90 16.04 0.34
CA LYS A 207 34.14 15.76 1.07
C LYS A 207 34.99 17.03 0.97
N GLN A 208 35.16 17.75 2.07
CA GLN A 208 36.20 18.75 2.17
C GLN A 208 37.52 17.97 2.02
N LYS A 209 38.22 18.16 0.91
CA LYS A 209 39.61 17.76 0.80
C LYS A 209 40.37 18.66 1.75
N THR A 210 40.74 18.13 2.91
CA THR A 210 41.83 18.68 3.72
C THR A 210 43.10 18.56 2.89
N ASN A 211 43.53 19.67 2.29
CA ASN A 211 44.89 19.79 1.75
C ASN A 211 45.83 19.83 2.95
N HIS A 212 46.50 18.71 3.24
CA HIS A 212 47.74 18.75 4.00
C HIS A 212 48.78 19.44 3.12
N VAL A 213 49.16 20.66 3.51
CA VAL A 213 50.36 21.32 3.01
C VAL A 213 51.51 20.75 3.84
N ASN A 214 52.42 20.06 3.18
CA ASN A 214 53.79 19.85 3.67
C ASN A 214 54.63 21.08 3.31
#